data_AF-A0A9D4KIK0-F1
#
_entry.id   AF-A0A9D4KIK0-F1
#
_cell.length_a   1.000
_cell.length_b   1.000
_cell.length_c   1.000
_cell.angle_alpha   90.00
_cell.angle_beta   90.00
_cell.angle_gamma   90.00
#
_symmetry.space_group_name_H-M   'P 1'
#
loop_
_entity.id
_entity.type
_entity.pdbx_description
1 polymer ?
#
loop_
_entity_poly.entity_id
_entity_poly.type
_entity_poly.pdbx_seq_one_letter_code
_entity_poly.pdbx_strand_id
1 'polypeptide(L)'
;MPFCGPASTLSKVAMVLSFVILILHTSGYATNYWMIRYTAREDLDVGFGLWRMSNCSGYNTTTCAQSGLPANYLNTKVTAVRVMETVVLALIIACAICLALFVARRKSRTRGMVTAVMTIFVLAALVGVASKAVWVVQSPTHHYPGWSFGLTVFAITLNFTVAAILIPDVRQYDYKDLLEGGGYYDNIEVEQEDRKSMSAGGVTGAGIQAADYRDEARPVIETQGPKGAPVFQYLPYDKHRKMGGF
;
A
#
# COMPACT_ATOMS: atom_id res chain seq x y z
N MET A 1 0.72 15.70 20.95
CA MET A 1 1.79 16.49 20.28
C MET A 1 1.98 15.93 18.87
N PRO A 2 2.22 16.71 17.79
CA PRO A 2 2.39 16.11 16.46
C PRO A 2 3.88 15.90 16.15
N PHE A 3 4.47 14.83 16.69
CA PHE A 3 5.73 14.29 16.20
C PHE A 3 5.45 13.39 14.98
N CYS A 4 5.09 14.00 13.86
CA CYS A 4 5.02 13.29 12.59
C CYS A 4 6.33 13.50 11.83
N GLY A 5 7.23 12.52 11.93
CA GLY A 5 8.35 12.35 11.00
C GLY A 5 7.86 12.28 9.55
N PRO A 6 8.76 12.35 8.56
CA PRO A 6 8.40 12.28 7.14
C PRO A 6 7.56 11.03 6.84
N ALA A 7 6.64 11.12 5.88
CA ALA A 7 5.84 9.95 5.46
C ALA A 7 6.76 8.81 5.02
N SER A 8 6.39 7.58 5.40
CA SER A 8 7.11 6.36 5.05
C SER A 8 7.28 6.27 3.53
N THR A 9 8.43 5.75 3.09
CA THR A 9 8.70 5.55 1.67
C THR A 9 7.66 4.60 1.06
N LEU A 10 7.17 3.63 1.82
CA LEU A 10 6.11 2.71 1.37
C LEU A 10 4.80 3.45 1.08
N SER A 11 4.37 4.39 1.95
CA SER A 11 3.14 5.16 1.68
C SER A 11 3.26 6.05 0.44
N LYS A 12 4.47 6.57 0.15
CA LYS A 12 4.72 7.34 -1.09
C LYS A 12 4.65 6.45 -2.33
N VAL A 13 5.23 5.25 -2.28
CA VAL A 13 5.12 4.25 -3.36
C VAL A 13 3.66 3.84 -3.56
N ALA A 14 2.93 3.56 -2.47
CA ALA A 14 1.51 3.26 -2.51
C ALA A 14 0.68 4.39 -3.12
N MET A 15 1.01 5.66 -2.82
CA MET A 15 0.39 6.82 -3.43
C MET A 15 0.62 6.85 -4.95
N VAL A 16 1.86 6.69 -5.41
CA VAL A 16 2.16 6.65 -6.87
C VAL A 16 1.41 5.50 -7.53
N LEU A 17 1.41 4.32 -6.91
CA LEU A 17 0.71 3.15 -7.45
C LEU A 17 -0.80 3.38 -7.51
N SER A 18 -1.39 4.09 -6.54
CA SER A 18 -2.82 4.45 -6.56
C SER A 18 -3.21 5.35 -7.75
N PHE A 19 -2.32 6.25 -8.17
CA PHE A 19 -2.55 7.06 -9.38
C PHE A 19 -2.44 6.21 -10.65
N VAL A 20 -1.48 5.29 -10.71
CA VAL A 20 -1.37 4.34 -11.82
C VAL A 20 -2.64 3.49 -11.93
N ILE A 21 -3.15 2.98 -10.81
CA ILE A 21 -4.43 2.25 -10.74
C ILE A 21 -5.58 3.12 -11.27
N LEU A 22 -5.67 4.37 -10.81
CA LEU A 22 -6.73 5.28 -11.24
C LEU A 22 -6.70 5.51 -12.75
N ILE A 23 -5.52 5.73 -13.33
CA ILE A 23 -5.36 5.91 -14.78
C ILE A 23 -5.78 4.64 -15.52
N LEU A 24 -5.21 3.48 -15.16
CA LEU A 24 -5.51 2.21 -15.81
C LEU A 24 -6.99 1.85 -15.74
N HIS A 25 -7.59 2.00 -14.54
CA HIS A 25 -8.99 1.68 -14.32
C HIS A 25 -9.90 2.64 -15.08
N THR A 26 -9.61 3.95 -15.07
CA THR A 26 -10.41 4.95 -15.80
C THR A 26 -10.30 4.74 -17.32
N SER A 27 -9.10 4.46 -17.83
CA SER A 27 -8.88 4.14 -19.24
C SER A 27 -9.64 2.87 -19.65
N GLY A 28 -9.58 1.81 -18.84
CA GLY A 28 -10.37 0.61 -19.10
C GLY A 28 -11.88 0.91 -19.04
N TYR A 29 -12.35 1.59 -18.00
CA TYR A 29 -13.76 1.91 -17.76
C TYR A 29 -14.39 2.76 -18.88
N ALA A 30 -13.68 3.76 -19.38
CA ALA A 30 -14.21 4.74 -20.34
C ALA A 30 -14.13 4.31 -21.81
N THR A 31 -13.43 3.21 -22.12
CA THR A 31 -13.15 2.80 -23.50
C THR A 31 -14.13 1.76 -24.05
N ASN A 32 -14.16 1.65 -25.37
CA ASN A 32 -15.14 0.84 -26.12
C ASN A 32 -14.64 -0.58 -26.46
N TYR A 33 -13.57 -1.05 -25.80
CA TYR A 33 -12.90 -2.31 -26.12
C TYR A 33 -12.85 -3.27 -24.92
N TRP A 34 -13.99 -3.39 -24.23
CA TRP A 34 -14.17 -4.41 -23.17
C TRP A 34 -14.38 -5.80 -23.77
N MET A 35 -15.14 -5.84 -24.86
CA MET A 35 -15.47 -7.02 -25.62
C MET A 35 -15.20 -6.72 -27.09
N ILE A 36 -14.67 -7.68 -27.82
CA ILE A 36 -14.43 -7.54 -29.26
C ILE A 36 -15.07 -8.72 -29.98
N ARG A 37 -15.75 -8.43 -31.08
CA ARG A 37 -16.20 -9.42 -32.05
C ARG A 37 -15.48 -9.15 -33.37
N TYR A 38 -14.67 -10.12 -33.77
CA TYR A 38 -13.93 -10.07 -35.02
C TYR A 38 -14.24 -11.31 -35.87
N THR A 39 -14.76 -11.11 -37.08
CA THR A 39 -14.95 -12.18 -38.07
C THR A 39 -14.40 -11.74 -39.42
N ALA A 40 -13.22 -12.28 -39.78
CA ALA A 40 -12.55 -11.99 -41.07
C ALA A 40 -13.38 -12.41 -42.30
N ARG A 41 -14.32 -13.34 -42.15
CA ARG A 41 -15.21 -13.80 -43.23
C ARG A 41 -16.37 -12.84 -43.50
N GLU A 42 -16.74 -12.03 -42.51
CA GLU A 42 -17.90 -11.12 -42.55
C GLU A 42 -17.46 -9.65 -42.52
N ASP A 43 -16.16 -9.37 -42.62
CA ASP A 43 -15.55 -8.05 -42.46
C ASP A 43 -16.05 -7.27 -41.23
N LEU A 44 -16.32 -8.01 -40.15
CA LEU A 44 -16.92 -7.49 -38.94
C LEU A 44 -15.82 -7.18 -37.91
N ASP A 45 -15.73 -5.90 -37.52
CA ASP A 45 -14.89 -5.43 -36.42
C ASP A 45 -15.71 -4.52 -35.51
N VAL A 46 -16.20 -5.10 -34.41
CA VAL A 46 -17.05 -4.39 -33.45
C VAL A 46 -16.47 -4.52 -32.05
N GLY A 47 -16.16 -3.37 -31.46
CA GLY A 47 -15.80 -3.24 -30.06
C GLY A 47 -17.00 -2.82 -29.22
N PHE A 48 -17.28 -3.55 -28.15
CA PHE A 48 -18.25 -3.15 -27.14
C PHE A 48 -17.53 -2.72 -25.87
N GLY A 49 -17.81 -1.51 -25.40
CA GLY A 49 -17.42 -1.02 -24.09
C GLY A 49 -18.46 -1.30 -23.02
N LEU A 50 -18.24 -0.72 -21.85
CA LEU A 50 -19.27 -0.61 -20.82
C LEU A 50 -20.40 0.32 -21.26
N TRP A 51 -20.07 1.44 -21.91
CA TRP A 51 -21.01 2.55 -22.13
C TRP A 51 -21.44 2.70 -23.59
N ARG A 52 -20.52 2.45 -24.53
CA ARG A 52 -20.74 2.64 -25.97
C ARG A 52 -20.15 1.47 -26.76
N MET A 53 -20.59 1.33 -27.99
CA MET A 53 -19.97 0.45 -28.98
C MET A 53 -19.26 1.27 -30.06
N SER A 54 -18.23 0.67 -30.65
CA SER A 54 -17.53 1.16 -31.83
C SER A 54 -17.64 0.10 -32.92
N ASN A 55 -18.12 0.49 -34.09
CA ASN A 55 -18.20 -0.38 -35.26
C ASN A 55 -17.25 0.13 -36.33
N CYS A 56 -16.25 -0.68 -36.67
CA CYS A 56 -15.24 -0.42 -37.70
C CYS A 56 -15.35 -1.44 -38.87
N SER A 57 -16.49 -2.12 -38.98
CA SER A 57 -16.75 -3.11 -40.04
C SER A 57 -16.78 -2.45 -41.41
N GLY A 58 -16.32 -3.14 -42.45
CA GLY A 58 -16.27 -2.62 -43.82
C GLY A 58 -14.90 -2.03 -44.24
N TYR A 59 -13.83 -2.83 -44.02
CA TYR A 59 -12.44 -2.57 -44.40
C TYR A 59 -12.34 -1.64 -45.63
N ASN A 60 -11.83 -0.42 -45.43
CA ASN A 60 -11.48 0.63 -46.41
C ASN A 60 -12.53 1.67 -46.84
N THR A 61 -13.79 1.62 -46.43
CA THR A 61 -14.78 2.63 -46.92
C THR A 61 -15.53 3.41 -45.84
N THR A 62 -15.39 3.04 -44.57
CA THR A 62 -16.15 3.66 -43.48
C THR A 62 -15.25 4.03 -42.30
N THR A 63 -15.45 5.23 -41.78
CA THR A 63 -14.90 5.66 -40.49
C THR A 63 -15.56 4.87 -39.37
N CYS A 64 -14.80 4.54 -38.31
CA CYS A 64 -15.36 3.87 -37.15
C CYS A 64 -16.49 4.70 -36.54
N ALA A 65 -17.70 4.14 -36.53
CA ALA A 65 -18.87 4.81 -35.98
C ALA A 65 -19.06 4.41 -34.52
N GLN A 66 -19.22 5.40 -33.64
CA GLN A 66 -19.60 5.16 -32.25
C GLN A 66 -21.11 5.29 -32.07
N SER A 67 -21.69 4.38 -31.30
CA SER A 67 -23.12 4.40 -30.99
C SER A 67 -23.39 3.84 -29.59
N GLY A 68 -24.63 4.04 -29.12
CA GLY A 68 -25.09 3.42 -27.88
C GLY A 68 -25.07 1.90 -27.98
N LEU A 69 -25.02 1.22 -26.84
CA LEU A 69 -25.05 -0.24 -26.83
C LEU A 69 -26.42 -0.75 -27.34
N PRO A 70 -26.44 -1.82 -28.15
CA PRO A 70 -27.66 -2.33 -28.73
C PRO A 70 -28.52 -3.02 -27.65
N ALA A 71 -29.84 -3.05 -27.87
CA ALA A 71 -30.81 -3.51 -26.85
C ALA A 71 -30.58 -4.97 -26.41
N ASN A 72 -30.06 -5.82 -27.30
CA ASN A 72 -29.70 -7.20 -27.01
C ASN A 72 -28.49 -7.33 -26.06
N TYR A 73 -27.64 -6.31 -25.98
CA TYR A 73 -26.52 -6.25 -25.02
C TYR A 73 -26.94 -5.62 -23.69
N LEU A 74 -27.88 -4.68 -23.70
CA LEU A 74 -28.42 -4.03 -22.50
C LEU A 74 -29.34 -4.99 -21.72
N ASN A 75 -28.74 -5.80 -20.87
CA ASN A 75 -29.46 -6.64 -19.92
C ASN A 75 -29.16 -6.23 -18.46
N THR A 76 -29.86 -6.86 -17.51
CA THR A 76 -29.70 -6.59 -16.07
C THR A 76 -28.28 -6.89 -15.58
N LYS A 77 -27.60 -7.88 -16.17
CA LYS A 77 -26.25 -8.28 -15.78
C LYS A 77 -25.21 -7.24 -16.21
N VAL A 78 -25.26 -6.73 -17.45
CA VAL A 78 -24.42 -5.62 -17.93
C VAL A 78 -24.67 -4.37 -17.09
N THR A 79 -25.92 -4.10 -16.73
CA THR A 79 -26.28 -2.97 -15.87
C THR A 79 -25.66 -3.12 -14.48
N ALA A 80 -25.71 -4.32 -13.89
CA ALA A 80 -25.06 -4.60 -12.62
C ALA A 80 -23.53 -4.41 -12.71
N VAL A 81 -22.88 -4.90 -13.78
CA VAL A 81 -21.44 -4.68 -14.02
C VAL A 81 -21.12 -3.18 -14.07
N ARG A 82 -21.89 -2.38 -14.81
CA ARG A 82 -21.69 -0.93 -14.86
C ARG A 82 -21.75 -0.30 -13.47
N VAL A 83 -22.79 -0.61 -12.70
CA VAL A 83 -22.94 -0.05 -11.35
C VAL A 83 -21.76 -0.45 -10.46
N MET A 84 -21.35 -1.72 -10.48
CA MET A 84 -20.21 -2.19 -9.69
C MET A 84 -18.90 -1.51 -10.12
N GLU A 85 -18.61 -1.39 -11.42
CA GLU A 85 -17.43 -0.67 -11.89
C GLU A 85 -17.46 0.83 -11.52
N THR A 86 -18.62 1.48 -11.57
CA THR A 86 -18.76 2.88 -11.13
C THR A 86 -18.45 3.01 -9.64
N VAL A 87 -18.94 2.08 -8.81
CA VAL A 87 -18.63 2.04 -7.38
C VAL A 87 -17.13 1.83 -7.16
N VAL A 88 -16.51 0.89 -7.88
CA VAL A 88 -15.05 0.66 -7.80
C VAL A 88 -14.27 1.92 -8.17
N LEU A 89 -14.62 2.59 -9.26
CA LEU A 89 -13.97 3.83 -9.68
C LEU A 89 -14.09 4.91 -8.60
N ALA A 90 -15.27 5.07 -8.00
CA ALA A 90 -15.48 6.01 -6.91
C ALA A 90 -14.63 5.70 -5.67
N LEU A 91 -14.52 4.41 -5.30
CA LEU A 91 -13.68 3.97 -4.19
C LEU A 91 -12.19 4.20 -4.48
N ILE A 92 -11.72 3.92 -5.70
CA ILE A 92 -10.33 4.19 -6.11
C ILE A 92 -10.01 5.68 -6.03
N ILE A 93 -10.92 6.55 -6.50
CA ILE A 93 -10.76 8.02 -6.41
C ILE A 93 -10.67 8.45 -4.94
N ALA A 94 -11.58 7.98 -4.09
CA ALA A 94 -11.57 8.27 -2.66
C ALA A 94 -10.25 7.84 -2.01
N CYS A 95 -9.79 6.61 -2.31
CA CYS A 95 -8.50 6.08 -1.84
C CYS A 95 -7.31 6.94 -2.28
N ALA A 96 -7.25 7.35 -3.55
CA ALA A 96 -6.17 8.18 -4.07
C ALA A 96 -6.12 9.55 -3.37
N ILE A 97 -7.29 10.17 -3.15
CA ILE A 97 -7.40 11.44 -2.39
C ILE A 97 -6.95 11.24 -0.95
N CYS A 98 -7.43 10.20 -0.27
CA CYS A 98 -7.03 9.91 1.10
C CYS A 98 -5.52 9.64 1.21
N LEU A 99 -4.92 8.83 0.34
CA LEU A 99 -3.47 8.61 0.33
C LEU A 99 -2.69 9.90 0.07
N ALA A 100 -3.14 10.73 -0.88
CA ALA A 100 -2.50 12.02 -1.15
C ALA A 100 -2.55 12.93 0.09
N LEU A 101 -3.70 13.00 0.78
CA LEU A 101 -3.85 13.77 2.02
C LEU A 101 -2.98 13.20 3.16
N PHE A 102 -2.89 11.88 3.28
CA PHE A 102 -2.04 11.20 4.27
C PHE A 102 -0.56 11.53 4.06
N VAL A 103 -0.08 11.49 2.81
CA VAL A 103 1.30 11.81 2.47
C VAL A 103 1.57 13.31 2.66
N ALA A 104 0.67 14.19 2.18
CA ALA A 104 0.88 15.63 2.18
C ALA A 104 0.72 16.28 3.57
N ARG A 105 -0.27 15.86 4.37
CA ARG A 105 -0.63 16.53 5.63
C ARG A 105 -0.22 15.71 6.84
N ARG A 106 0.72 16.25 7.64
CA ARG A 106 1.17 15.63 8.91
C ARG A 106 0.01 15.33 9.87
N LYS A 107 -0.95 16.26 10.01
CA LYS A 107 -2.12 16.10 10.89
C LYS A 107 -3.03 14.92 10.51
N SER A 108 -2.98 14.47 9.26
CA SER A 108 -3.81 13.39 8.75
C SER A 108 -3.19 12.00 9.01
N ARG A 109 -1.94 11.94 9.48
CA ARG A 109 -1.19 10.67 9.62
C ARG A 109 -1.57 9.92 10.89
N THR A 110 -2.78 9.38 10.90
CA THR A 110 -3.30 8.56 11.99
C THR A 110 -3.43 7.11 11.56
N ARG A 111 -3.29 6.20 12.53
CA ARG A 111 -3.52 4.76 12.33
C ARG A 111 -4.89 4.50 11.70
N GLY A 112 -5.93 5.15 12.22
CA GLY A 112 -7.29 5.02 11.71
C GLY A 112 -7.42 5.37 10.23
N MET A 113 -6.69 6.38 9.75
CA MET A 113 -6.72 6.76 8.34
C MET A 113 -6.07 5.69 7.45
N VAL A 114 -4.89 5.17 7.81
CA VAL A 114 -4.21 4.13 7.02
C VAL A 114 -5.04 2.85 6.98
N THR A 115 -5.59 2.43 8.11
CA THR A 115 -6.48 1.27 8.18
C THR A 115 -7.72 1.46 7.32
N ALA A 116 -8.35 2.64 7.36
CA ALA A 116 -9.51 2.93 6.52
C ALA A 116 -9.17 2.91 5.02
N VAL A 117 -8.03 3.49 4.62
CA VAL A 117 -7.57 3.43 3.23
C VAL A 117 -7.33 1.99 2.78
N MET A 118 -6.66 1.19 3.61
CA MET A 118 -6.38 -0.22 3.33
C MET A 118 -7.68 -1.03 3.16
N THR A 119 -8.67 -0.85 4.05
CA THR A 119 -9.95 -1.55 3.94
C THR A 119 -10.73 -1.14 2.70
N ILE A 120 -10.72 0.15 2.33
CA ILE A 120 -11.38 0.62 1.10
C ILE A 120 -10.71 0.03 -0.14
N PHE A 121 -9.37 -0.08 -0.19
CA PHE A 121 -8.69 -0.76 -1.30
C PHE A 121 -9.09 -2.22 -1.44
N VAL A 122 -9.18 -2.96 -0.32
CA VAL A 122 -9.62 -4.36 -0.31
C VAL A 122 -11.09 -4.46 -0.77
N LEU A 123 -11.98 -3.61 -0.28
CA LEU A 123 -13.38 -3.60 -0.69
C LEU A 123 -13.52 -3.28 -2.19
N ALA A 124 -12.79 -2.28 -2.69
CA ALA A 124 -12.77 -1.94 -4.12
C ALA A 124 -12.27 -3.13 -4.95
N ALA A 125 -11.26 -3.86 -4.47
CA ALA A 125 -10.76 -5.05 -5.15
C ALA A 125 -11.79 -6.19 -5.17
N LEU A 126 -12.47 -6.45 -4.05
CA LEU A 126 -13.51 -7.49 -3.96
C LEU A 126 -14.71 -7.19 -4.88
N VAL A 127 -15.22 -5.96 -4.86
CA VAL A 127 -16.29 -5.53 -5.77
C VAL A 127 -15.83 -5.60 -7.23
N GLY A 128 -14.58 -5.21 -7.49
CA GLY A 128 -13.97 -5.33 -8.82
C GLY A 128 -13.91 -6.77 -9.32
N VAL A 129 -13.47 -7.71 -8.50
CA VAL A 129 -13.44 -9.14 -8.85
C VAL A 129 -14.84 -9.67 -9.11
N ALA A 130 -15.81 -9.35 -8.24
CA ALA A 130 -17.20 -9.76 -8.41
C ALA A 130 -17.80 -9.24 -9.73
N SER A 131 -17.52 -7.99 -10.07
CA SER A 131 -17.95 -7.37 -11.33
C SER A 131 -17.39 -8.10 -12.55
N LYS A 132 -16.09 -8.45 -12.54
CA LYS A 132 -15.46 -9.23 -13.63
C LYS A 132 -16.03 -10.64 -13.72
N ALA A 133 -16.30 -11.29 -12.60
CA ALA A 133 -16.94 -12.62 -12.59
C ALA A 133 -18.33 -12.58 -13.23
N VAL A 134 -19.17 -11.60 -12.86
CA VAL A 134 -20.50 -11.40 -13.47
C VAL A 134 -20.37 -11.15 -14.96
N TRP A 135 -19.39 -10.33 -15.38
CA TRP A 135 -19.15 -10.05 -16.79
C TRP A 135 -18.74 -11.29 -17.59
N VAL A 136 -17.83 -12.12 -17.06
CA VAL A 136 -17.37 -13.35 -17.73
C VAL A 136 -18.51 -14.33 -17.92
N VAL A 137 -19.36 -14.51 -16.90
CA VAL A 137 -20.50 -15.46 -16.96
C VAL A 137 -21.57 -15.04 -17.96
N GLN A 138 -21.69 -13.74 -18.27
CA GLN A 138 -22.64 -13.27 -19.28
C GLN A 138 -22.03 -13.16 -20.69
N SER A 139 -20.71 -13.33 -20.84
CA SER A 139 -20.05 -13.12 -22.12
C SER A 139 -20.55 -14.13 -23.16
N PRO A 140 -21.06 -13.69 -24.33
CA PRO A 140 -21.51 -14.63 -25.34
C PRO A 140 -20.34 -15.40 -25.96
N THR A 141 -20.59 -16.62 -26.45
CA THR A 141 -19.60 -17.59 -26.96
C THR A 141 -18.74 -17.13 -28.13
N HIS A 142 -19.15 -16.09 -28.86
CA HIS A 142 -18.43 -15.56 -30.04
C HIS A 142 -17.72 -14.23 -29.80
N HIS A 143 -17.48 -13.89 -28.54
CA HIS A 143 -16.83 -12.64 -28.15
C HIS A 143 -15.58 -12.91 -27.33
N TYR A 144 -14.56 -12.07 -27.54
CA TYR A 144 -13.30 -12.15 -26.83
C TYR A 144 -13.15 -10.94 -25.88
N PRO A 145 -12.49 -11.12 -24.72
CA PRO A 145 -12.16 -10.00 -23.86
C PRO A 145 -11.19 -9.07 -24.58
N GLY A 146 -11.51 -7.78 -24.61
CA GLY A 146 -10.65 -6.76 -25.18
C GLY A 146 -9.61 -6.25 -24.19
N TRP A 147 -8.68 -5.42 -24.68
CA TRP A 147 -7.58 -4.87 -23.86
C TRP A 147 -8.06 -4.01 -22.69
N SER A 148 -9.18 -3.28 -22.85
CA SER A 148 -9.74 -2.44 -21.79
C SER A 148 -10.20 -3.24 -20.57
N PHE A 149 -10.77 -4.43 -20.82
CA PHE A 149 -11.11 -5.37 -19.76
C PHE A 149 -9.83 -5.80 -19.02
N GLY A 150 -8.78 -6.17 -19.76
CA GLY A 150 -7.47 -6.52 -19.19
C GLY A 150 -6.87 -5.42 -18.32
N LEU A 151 -6.94 -4.16 -18.74
CA LEU A 151 -6.47 -3.01 -17.94
C LEU A 151 -7.20 -2.91 -16.60
N THR A 152 -8.53 -3.07 -16.61
CA THR A 152 -9.30 -3.02 -15.36
C THR A 152 -8.99 -4.20 -14.45
N VAL A 153 -8.80 -5.42 -14.98
CA VAL A 153 -8.36 -6.58 -14.20
C VAL A 153 -6.99 -6.32 -13.57
N PHE A 154 -6.03 -5.81 -14.35
CA PHE A 154 -4.71 -5.46 -13.84
C PHE A 154 -4.77 -4.38 -12.75
N ALA A 155 -5.56 -3.33 -12.95
CA ALA A 155 -5.79 -2.30 -11.93
C ALA A 155 -6.38 -2.87 -10.62
N ILE A 156 -7.31 -3.82 -10.71
CA ILE A 156 -7.85 -4.52 -9.53
C ILE A 156 -6.79 -5.35 -8.81
N THR A 157 -5.91 -6.05 -9.55
CA THR A 157 -4.82 -6.79 -8.90
C THR A 157 -3.85 -5.87 -8.17
N LEU A 158 -3.58 -4.68 -8.73
CA LEU A 158 -2.75 -3.67 -8.09
C LEU A 158 -3.40 -3.09 -6.82
N ASN A 159 -4.73 -3.03 -6.71
CA ASN A 159 -5.40 -2.63 -5.47
C ASN A 159 -5.02 -3.54 -4.29
N PHE A 160 -4.96 -4.87 -4.50
CA PHE A 160 -4.50 -5.80 -3.47
C PHE A 160 -3.03 -5.55 -3.10
N THR A 161 -2.17 -5.29 -4.09
CA THR A 161 -0.76 -4.98 -3.85
C THR A 161 -0.59 -3.71 -3.04
N VAL A 162 -1.35 -2.65 -3.33
CA VAL A 162 -1.35 -1.41 -2.53
C VAL A 162 -1.78 -1.68 -1.09
N ALA A 163 -2.87 -2.44 -0.89
CA ALA A 163 -3.33 -2.79 0.45
C ALA A 163 -2.24 -3.56 1.23
N ALA A 164 -1.54 -4.50 0.58
CA ALA A 164 -0.45 -5.25 1.19
C ALA A 164 0.76 -4.36 1.56
N ILE A 165 1.13 -3.41 0.69
CA ILE A 165 2.24 -2.46 0.93
C ILE A 165 1.98 -1.56 2.14
N LEU A 166 0.71 -1.30 2.48
CA LEU A 166 0.33 -0.45 3.62
C LEU A 166 0.33 -1.19 4.97
N ILE A 167 0.41 -2.53 5.00
CA ILE A 167 0.40 -3.33 6.26
C ILE A 167 1.56 -2.96 7.20
N PRO A 168 2.82 -2.83 6.74
CA PRO A 168 3.93 -2.46 7.61
C PRO A 168 3.75 -1.08 8.25
N ASP A 169 3.18 -0.13 7.52
CA ASP A 169 2.91 1.22 8.05
C ASP A 169 1.90 1.15 9.21
N VAL A 170 0.86 0.32 9.12
CA VAL A 170 -0.09 0.11 10.24
C VAL A 170 0.61 -0.48 11.46
N ARG A 171 1.50 -1.47 11.27
CA ARG A 171 2.25 -2.10 12.37
C ARG A 171 3.19 -1.12 13.08
N GLN A 172 3.84 -0.21 12.34
CA GLN A 172 4.72 0.80 12.93
C GLN A 172 4.00 1.73 13.91
N TYR A 173 2.71 2.02 13.68
CA TYR A 173 1.91 2.80 14.63
C TYR A 173 1.58 1.99 15.88
N ASP A 174 1.29 0.69 15.77
CA ASP A 174 0.97 -0.17 16.91
C ASP A 174 2.12 -0.25 17.92
N TYR A 175 3.36 -0.41 17.44
CA TYR A 175 4.54 -0.43 18.31
C TYR A 175 4.78 0.90 19.03
N LYS A 176 4.48 2.03 18.37
CA LYS A 176 4.66 3.36 18.98
C LYS A 176 3.60 3.64 20.03
N ASP A 177 2.34 3.31 19.75
CA ASP A 177 1.25 3.45 20.70
C ASP A 177 1.51 2.61 21.97
N LEU A 178 2.12 1.42 21.84
CA LEU A 178 2.52 0.57 22.98
C LEU A 178 3.67 1.17 23.80
N LEU A 179 4.66 1.80 23.17
CA LEU A 179 5.77 2.46 23.87
C LEU A 179 5.31 3.73 24.60
N GLU A 180 4.38 4.49 24.02
CA GLU A 180 3.85 5.72 24.64
C GLU A 180 2.74 5.45 25.67
N GLY A 181 1.93 4.40 25.49
CA GLY A 181 0.93 3.96 26.45
C GLY A 181 1.51 3.17 27.63
N GLY A 182 2.71 2.63 27.48
CA GLY A 182 3.50 2.00 28.53
C GLY A 182 4.29 3.00 29.37
N GLY A 183 3.60 3.91 30.06
CA GLY A 183 4.19 4.86 31.02
C GLY A 183 4.74 4.19 32.28
N TYR A 184 5.71 3.29 32.13
CA TYR A 184 6.38 2.61 33.25
C TYR A 184 7.91 2.75 33.26
N TYR A 185 8.51 3.37 32.24
CA TYR A 185 9.97 3.59 32.21
C TYR A 185 10.42 5.02 32.55
N ASP A 186 9.50 5.93 32.87
CA ASP A 186 9.85 7.30 33.28
C ASP A 186 10.13 7.45 34.79
N ASN A 187 9.96 6.37 35.57
CA ASN A 187 10.21 6.39 37.02
C ASN A 187 11.52 5.69 37.46
N ILE A 188 12.29 5.10 36.54
CA ILE A 188 13.55 4.42 36.93
C ILE A 188 14.73 5.40 36.98
N GLU A 189 14.70 6.51 36.24
CA GLU A 189 15.77 7.53 36.34
C GLU A 189 15.62 8.46 37.55
N VAL A 190 14.42 8.62 38.10
CA VAL A 190 14.22 9.49 39.29
C VAL A 190 14.71 8.85 40.59
N GLU A 191 14.75 7.51 40.70
CA GLU A 191 15.27 6.84 41.91
C GLU A 191 16.82 6.75 41.94
N GLN A 192 17.50 7.05 40.82
CA GLN A 192 18.97 7.09 40.78
C GLN A 192 19.57 8.46 41.06
N GLU A 193 18.82 9.56 40.85
CA GLU A 193 19.28 10.91 41.24
C GLU A 193 19.13 11.17 42.75
N ASP A 194 18.10 10.63 43.40
CA ASP A 194 17.93 10.77 44.86
C ASP A 194 18.92 9.92 45.68
N ARG A 195 19.57 8.91 45.09
CA ARG A 195 20.71 8.23 45.73
C ARG A 195 22.04 8.94 45.56
N LYS A 196 22.17 9.87 44.60
CA LYS A 196 23.39 10.67 44.41
C LYS A 196 23.41 11.93 45.29
N SER A 197 22.26 12.44 45.72
CA SER A 197 22.18 13.59 46.63
C SER A 197 22.53 13.25 48.09
N MET A 198 22.58 11.97 48.47
CA MET A 198 23.03 11.53 49.81
C MET A 198 24.52 11.13 49.89
N SER A 199 25.29 11.23 48.81
CA SER A 199 26.71 10.83 48.81
C SER A 199 27.61 11.75 47.98
N ALA A 200 27.75 13.01 48.40
CA ALA A 200 28.82 13.87 47.89
C ALA A 200 29.15 15.03 48.85
N GLY A 201 29.54 14.67 50.07
CA GLY A 201 30.41 15.55 50.86
C GLY A 201 31.86 15.37 50.39
N GLY A 202 32.37 16.35 49.64
CA GLY A 202 33.80 16.66 49.61
C GLY A 202 34.58 16.39 48.33
N VAL A 203 35.45 17.38 48.06
CA VAL A 203 36.70 17.36 47.29
C VAL A 203 36.64 17.92 45.85
N THR A 204 37.25 19.11 45.77
CA THR A 204 37.70 19.90 44.62
C THR A 204 38.64 19.16 43.67
N GLY A 205 38.54 19.42 42.36
CA GLY A 205 39.67 19.19 41.45
C GLY A 205 39.33 19.21 39.96
N ALA A 206 39.81 20.25 39.27
CA ALA A 206 40.26 20.37 37.87
C ALA A 206 39.62 19.49 36.77
N GLY A 207 39.12 20.17 35.74
CA GLY A 207 38.42 19.57 34.60
C GLY A 207 39.29 18.80 33.62
N ILE A 208 38.62 18.01 32.79
CA ILE A 208 39.07 17.43 31.51
C ILE A 208 37.85 17.39 30.58
N GLN A 209 38.14 17.66 29.29
CA GLN A 209 37.24 17.83 28.16
C GLN A 209 36.38 16.61 27.84
N ALA A 210 35.23 16.92 27.23
CA ALA A 210 34.28 15.99 26.63
C ALA A 210 34.90 15.19 25.48
N ALA A 211 34.67 13.87 25.51
CA ALA A 211 34.84 13.00 24.36
C ALA A 211 33.47 12.41 23.98
N ASP A 212 33.11 12.70 22.73
CA ASP A 212 32.02 12.14 21.94
C ASP A 212 32.05 10.60 21.97
N TYR A 213 30.98 9.97 22.47
CA TYR A 213 30.81 8.51 22.42
C TYR A 213 29.41 8.17 21.93
N ARG A 214 29.40 7.57 20.75
CA ARG A 214 28.26 7.13 19.97
C ARG A 214 28.20 5.61 20.10
N ASP A 215 27.30 5.08 20.92
CA ASP A 215 27.13 3.63 21.07
C ASP A 215 25.85 3.12 20.44
N GLU A 216 26.07 2.27 19.43
CA GLU A 216 25.11 1.36 18.83
C GLU A 216 24.84 0.20 19.80
N ALA A 217 23.58 0.02 20.19
CA ALA A 217 23.16 -1.10 21.03
C ALA A 217 23.33 -2.45 20.29
N ARG A 218 24.14 -3.35 20.86
CA ARG A 218 24.16 -4.79 20.53
C ARG A 218 23.61 -5.62 21.70
N PRO A 219 23.03 -6.80 21.43
CA PRO A 219 22.36 -7.60 22.45
C PRO A 219 23.36 -8.31 23.37
N VAL A 220 23.11 -8.21 24.67
CA VAL A 220 23.79 -8.99 25.71
C VAL A 220 23.09 -10.34 25.81
N ILE A 221 23.85 -11.43 25.58
CA ILE A 221 23.38 -12.78 25.88
C ILE A 221 23.89 -13.13 27.27
N GLU A 222 22.96 -13.20 28.22
CA GLU A 222 23.21 -13.58 29.60
C GLU A 222 23.34 -15.10 29.69
N THR A 223 24.51 -15.60 30.11
CA THR A 223 24.69 -17.02 30.45
C THR A 223 24.95 -17.14 31.94
N GLN A 224 24.13 -17.95 32.63
CA GLN A 224 24.22 -18.17 34.06
C GLN A 224 25.36 -19.12 34.40
N GLY A 225 26.39 -18.61 35.09
CA GLY A 225 27.41 -19.41 35.76
C GLY A 225 26.99 -19.80 37.19
N PRO A 226 27.47 -20.94 37.73
CA PRO A 226 27.14 -21.36 39.08
C PRO A 226 27.92 -20.50 40.08
N LYS A 227 27.18 -19.90 41.01
CA LYS A 227 27.62 -18.98 42.10
C LYS A 227 27.79 -17.50 41.69
N GLY A 228 26.65 -16.86 41.40
CA GLY A 228 26.23 -15.64 42.10
C GLY A 228 27.08 -14.37 42.03
N ALA A 229 28.02 -14.25 41.11
CA ALA A 229 28.70 -12.99 40.81
C ALA A 229 28.85 -12.84 39.28
N PRO A 230 28.43 -11.71 38.68
CA PRO A 230 28.67 -11.46 37.26
C PRO A 230 30.17 -11.23 37.04
N VAL A 231 30.82 -12.19 36.38
CA VAL A 231 32.20 -12.05 35.89
C VAL A 231 32.11 -11.55 34.45
N PHE A 232 32.45 -10.28 34.23
CA PHE A 232 32.60 -9.74 32.88
C PHE A 232 33.93 -10.22 32.29
N GLN A 233 33.86 -11.25 31.46
CA GLN A 233 35.02 -11.74 30.72
C GLN A 233 35.09 -11.00 29.38
N TYR A 234 35.98 -10.01 29.29
CA TYR A 234 36.29 -9.34 28.03
C TYR A 234 37.07 -10.31 27.13
N LEU A 235 36.45 -10.75 26.03
CA LEU A 235 37.14 -11.50 24.99
C LEU A 235 38.19 -10.58 24.32
N PRO A 236 39.44 -11.04 24.15
CA PRO A 236 40.43 -10.29 23.39
C PRO A 236 39.97 -10.13 21.94
N TYR A 237 40.09 -8.91 21.44
CA TYR A 237 39.70 -8.49 20.10
C TYR A 237 40.65 -9.11 19.06
N ASP A 238 40.17 -10.13 18.34
CA ASP A 238 40.93 -10.72 17.22
C ASP A 238 40.75 -9.86 15.96
N LYS A 239 41.80 -9.09 15.62
CA LYS A 239 41.78 -8.05 14.57
C LYS A 239 41.99 -8.60 13.15
N HIS A 240 41.95 -9.91 12.94
CA HIS A 240 42.23 -10.52 11.64
C HIS A 240 41.15 -11.48 11.16
N ARG A 241 39.99 -10.95 10.76
CA ARG A 241 39.08 -11.68 9.86
C ARG A 241 38.87 -10.90 8.57
N LYS A 242 39.75 -11.17 7.60
CA LYS A 242 39.57 -10.80 6.19
C LYS A 242 38.31 -11.48 5.66
N MET A 243 37.43 -10.71 5.03
CA MET A 243 36.36 -11.23 4.19
C MET A 243 36.98 -11.86 2.93
N GLY A 244 36.72 -13.14 2.68
CA GLY A 244 36.54 -13.69 1.34
C GLY A 244 35.05 -14.02 1.23
N GLY A 245 34.31 -13.67 0.18
CA GLY A 245 34.68 -13.74 -1.22
C GLY A 245 34.11 -15.03 -1.79
N PHE A 246 32.80 -15.02 -2.09
CA PHE A 246 32.09 -15.77 -3.13
C PHE A 246 30.76 -15.09 -3.40
#